data_AF-A0A1I2L6U5-F1
#
_entry.id   AF-A0A1I2L6U5-F1
#
_cell.length_a   1.000
_cell.length_b   1.000
_cell.length_c   1.000
_cell.angle_alpha   90.00
_cell.angle_beta   90.00
_cell.angle_gamma   90.00
#
_symmetry.space_group_name_H-M   'P 1'
#
loop_
_entity.id
_entity.type
_entity.pdbx_description
1 polymer ?
#
loop_
_entity_poly.entity_id
_entity_poly.type
_entity_poly.pdbx_seq_one_letter_code
_entity_poly.pdbx_strand_id
1 'polypeptide(L)'
;MKKFFKYFFICLVIILILLIPVISKTPSTEEITGISKGLDIIHPENKLDIPDESSKTDGNNNGIADTIDMVASAEKSFNGETLYKDAYYIGGYPPDSEGVCTDVIWRGFKAVGIDLKSLIDEDIRKSVNSYPGVNGKPDSNIDFRRVKNQKVFFDKYCSAETTKVIPNDADNLKQWQPGDILLFLKPYEHVGMISNERDSDGIPFVLHNSFPKMKKSKLSWFNLDEIYHYRWKF
;
A
#
# COMPACT_ATOMS: atom_id res chain seq x y z
N MET A 1 -66.46 24.05 -5.12
CA MET A 1 -65.69 22.86 -4.67
C MET A 1 -65.94 21.60 -5.50
N LYS A 2 -67.18 21.15 -5.74
CA LYS A 2 -67.45 19.87 -6.45
C LYS A 2 -66.96 19.80 -7.91
N LYS A 3 -67.01 20.91 -8.68
CA LYS A 3 -66.49 20.95 -10.06
C LYS A 3 -64.96 20.86 -10.12
N PHE A 4 -64.26 21.53 -9.21
CA PHE A 4 -62.79 21.50 -9.12
C PHE A 4 -62.26 20.09 -8.86
N PHE A 5 -62.90 19.36 -7.94
CA PHE A 5 -62.53 17.97 -7.63
C PHE A 5 -62.75 17.02 -8.82
N LYS A 6 -63.78 17.28 -9.63
CA LYS A 6 -64.05 16.50 -10.85
C LYS A 6 -62.96 16.69 -11.91
N TYR A 7 -62.50 17.93 -12.13
CA TYR A 7 -61.40 18.19 -13.08
C TYR A 7 -60.05 17.70 -12.56
N PHE A 8 -59.80 17.80 -11.25
CA PHE A 8 -58.59 17.26 -10.63
C PHE A 8 -58.47 15.73 -10.81
N PHE A 9 -59.58 15.00 -10.62
CA PHE A 9 -59.60 13.54 -10.79
C PHE A 9 -59.42 13.14 -12.27
N ILE A 10 -60.00 13.90 -13.20
CA ILE A 10 -59.81 13.68 -14.65
C ILE A 10 -58.34 13.91 -15.04
N CYS A 11 -57.69 14.95 -14.54
CA CYS A 11 -56.26 15.18 -14.79
C CYS A 11 -55.38 14.07 -14.20
N LEU A 12 -55.68 13.58 -13.00
CA LEU A 12 -54.93 12.50 -12.37
C LEU A 12 -55.00 11.20 -13.19
N VAL A 13 -56.19 10.87 -13.71
CA VAL A 13 -56.41 9.69 -14.56
C VAL A 13 -55.67 9.84 -15.90
N ILE A 14 -55.66 11.03 -16.50
CA ILE A 14 -54.91 11.28 -17.74
C ILE A 14 -53.39 11.16 -17.50
N ILE A 15 -52.87 11.68 -16.38
CA ILE A 15 -51.45 11.54 -16.01
C ILE A 15 -51.09 10.07 -15.80
N LEU A 16 -51.94 9.29 -15.13
CA LEU A 16 -51.73 7.86 -14.96
C LEU A 16 -51.73 7.12 -16.30
N ILE A 17 -52.66 7.44 -17.21
CA ILE A 17 -52.71 6.83 -18.55
C ILE A 17 -51.48 7.18 -19.38
N LEU A 18 -50.95 8.40 -19.26
CA LEU A 18 -49.73 8.83 -19.94
C LEU A 18 -48.44 8.20 -19.37
N LEU A 19 -48.46 7.73 -18.12
CA LEU A 19 -47.33 7.03 -17.49
C LEU A 19 -47.25 5.53 -17.83
N ILE A 20 -48.37 4.89 -18.21
CA ILE A 20 -48.42 3.47 -18.60
C ILE A 20 -47.44 3.13 -19.74
N PRO A 21 -47.34 3.90 -20.85
CA PRO A 21 -46.39 3.59 -21.93
C PRO A 21 -44.92 3.89 -21.59
N VAL A 22 -44.63 4.58 -20.48
CA VAL A 22 -43.25 4.82 -19.99
C VAL A 22 -42.75 3.60 -19.20
N ILE A 23 -43.64 2.94 -18.46
CA ILE A 23 -43.31 1.70 -17.72
C ILE A 23 -43.13 0.53 -18.70
N SER A 24 -43.83 0.50 -19.84
CA SER A 24 -43.62 -0.53 -20.86
C SER A 24 -42.34 -0.36 -21.69
N LYS A 25 -41.58 0.73 -21.50
CA LYS A 25 -40.29 0.99 -22.16
C LYS A 25 -39.10 0.84 -21.24
N THR A 26 -39.29 0.47 -19.97
CA THR A 26 -38.17 0.07 -19.13
C THR A 26 -37.64 -1.26 -19.63
N PRO A 27 -36.33 -1.38 -19.91
CA PRO A 27 -35.76 -2.62 -20.42
C PRO A 27 -36.10 -3.75 -19.47
N SER A 28 -36.50 -4.89 -20.03
CA SER A 28 -36.85 -6.06 -19.24
C SER A 28 -35.65 -6.46 -18.38
N THR A 29 -35.89 -7.11 -17.24
CA THR A 29 -34.82 -7.67 -16.39
C THR A 29 -33.88 -8.59 -17.19
N GLU A 30 -34.37 -9.22 -18.26
CA GLU A 30 -33.55 -10.01 -19.18
C GLU A 30 -32.60 -9.15 -20.05
N GLU A 31 -33.05 -7.99 -20.56
CA GLU A 31 -32.17 -7.03 -21.25
C GLU A 31 -31.11 -6.44 -20.32
N ILE A 32 -31.45 -6.14 -19.06
CA ILE A 32 -30.48 -5.65 -18.07
C ILE A 32 -29.47 -6.74 -17.73
N THR A 33 -29.88 -8.02 -17.63
CA THR A 33 -28.93 -9.14 -17.45
C THR A 33 -28.12 -9.44 -18.71
N GLY A 34 -28.63 -9.15 -19.91
CA GLY A 34 -27.90 -9.25 -21.17
C GLY A 34 -26.85 -8.15 -21.30
N ILE A 35 -27.16 -6.93 -20.87
CA ILE A 35 -26.22 -5.81 -20.78
C ILE A 35 -25.18 -6.08 -19.68
N SER A 36 -25.55 -6.66 -18.53
CA SER A 36 -24.59 -7.01 -17.48
C SER A 36 -23.68 -8.18 -17.88
N LYS A 37 -24.17 -9.15 -18.66
CA LYS A 37 -23.35 -10.23 -19.25
C LYS A 37 -22.47 -9.75 -20.41
N GLY A 38 -22.90 -8.71 -21.15
CA GLY A 38 -22.07 -8.01 -22.14
C GLY A 38 -21.10 -6.99 -21.53
N LEU A 39 -21.26 -6.70 -20.24
CA LEU A 39 -20.34 -5.96 -19.39
C LEU A 39 -19.61 -6.92 -18.43
N ASP A 40 -19.46 -8.19 -18.83
CA ASP A 40 -18.32 -8.98 -18.41
C ASP A 40 -17.08 -8.24 -18.94
N ILE A 41 -16.60 -7.35 -18.08
CA ILE A 41 -15.21 -6.98 -17.85
C ILE A 41 -14.36 -7.25 -19.10
N ILE A 42 -14.05 -6.18 -19.84
CA ILE A 42 -12.79 -6.14 -20.58
C ILE A 42 -11.72 -6.35 -19.51
N HIS A 43 -11.39 -7.60 -19.21
CA HIS A 43 -10.18 -7.95 -18.52
C HIS A 43 -9.10 -7.43 -19.46
N PRO A 44 -8.19 -6.54 -19.03
CA PRO A 44 -7.08 -6.18 -19.89
C PRO A 44 -6.30 -7.47 -20.14
N GLU A 45 -6.49 -8.06 -21.31
CA GLU A 45 -6.00 -9.39 -21.69
C GLU A 45 -4.47 -9.43 -21.84
N ASN A 46 -3.79 -8.32 -21.52
CA ASN A 46 -2.34 -8.17 -21.56
C ASN A 46 -1.84 -7.55 -20.26
N LYS A 47 -2.02 -8.23 -19.12
CA LYS A 47 -1.24 -7.87 -17.92
C LYS A 47 0.22 -8.25 -18.23
N LEU A 48 1.10 -7.27 -18.26
CA LEU A 48 2.52 -7.49 -18.51
C LEU A 48 3.07 -8.53 -17.53
N ASP A 49 3.67 -9.60 -18.04
CA ASP A 49 4.32 -10.62 -17.22
C ASP A 49 5.66 -10.08 -16.73
N ILE A 50 5.80 -9.93 -15.41
CA ILE A 50 7.00 -9.45 -14.76
C ILE A 50 7.65 -10.62 -14.02
N PRO A 51 8.87 -11.04 -14.41
CA PRO A 51 9.59 -12.09 -13.70
C PRO A 51 9.71 -11.82 -12.21
N ASP A 52 9.42 -12.84 -11.42
CA ASP A 52 9.63 -12.82 -9.98
C ASP A 52 11.08 -13.20 -9.68
N GLU A 53 11.90 -12.19 -9.36
CA GLU A 53 13.29 -12.33 -8.95
C GLU A 53 13.46 -12.19 -7.43
N SER A 54 12.36 -12.18 -6.66
CA SER A 54 12.41 -12.10 -5.20
C SER A 54 13.09 -13.32 -4.58
N SER A 55 13.82 -13.10 -3.48
CA SER A 55 14.44 -14.19 -2.72
C SER A 55 13.41 -15.23 -2.31
N LYS A 56 13.79 -16.51 -2.45
CA LYS A 56 13.02 -17.68 -2.03
C LYS A 56 13.46 -18.23 -0.68
N THR A 57 14.35 -17.51 0.02
CA THR A 57 14.74 -17.85 1.39
C THR A 57 13.51 -17.82 2.29
N ASP A 58 13.37 -18.87 3.11
CA ASP A 58 12.38 -19.02 4.16
C ASP A 58 13.16 -19.22 5.47
N GLY A 59 13.65 -18.12 6.04
CA GLY A 59 14.51 -18.14 7.23
C GLY A 59 13.77 -18.54 8.49
N ASN A 60 12.45 -18.28 8.55
CA ASN A 60 11.60 -18.65 9.68
C ASN A 60 11.03 -20.09 9.56
N ASN A 61 11.25 -20.78 8.43
CA ASN A 61 10.82 -22.14 8.11
C ASN A 61 9.29 -22.36 8.20
N ASN A 62 8.49 -21.38 7.78
CA ASN A 62 7.04 -21.47 7.82
C ASN A 62 6.40 -21.93 6.49
N GLY A 63 7.22 -22.20 5.46
CA GLY A 63 6.79 -22.63 4.13
C GLY A 63 6.48 -21.48 3.17
N ILE A 64 6.74 -20.23 3.56
CA ILE A 64 6.54 -19.01 2.77
C ILE A 64 7.88 -18.28 2.70
N ALA A 65 8.24 -17.77 1.52
CA ALA A 65 9.46 -16.98 1.39
C ALA A 65 9.36 -15.70 2.24
N ASP A 66 10.46 -15.33 2.90
CA ASP A 66 10.50 -14.20 3.83
C ASP A 66 10.06 -12.88 3.17
N THR A 67 10.42 -12.67 1.89
CA THR A 67 9.98 -11.51 1.10
C THR A 67 8.45 -11.41 1.04
N ILE A 68 7.75 -12.53 0.92
CA ILE A 68 6.30 -12.61 0.85
C ILE A 68 5.67 -12.46 2.24
N ASP A 69 6.29 -13.03 3.28
CA ASP A 69 5.85 -12.85 4.66
C ASP A 69 5.90 -11.39 5.13
N MET A 70 6.97 -10.68 4.77
CA MET A 70 7.09 -9.24 5.05
C MET A 70 5.93 -8.47 4.43
N VAL A 71 5.61 -8.75 3.16
CA VAL A 71 4.49 -8.11 2.46
C VAL A 71 3.16 -8.51 3.07
N ALA A 72 2.96 -9.78 3.43
CA ALA A 72 1.73 -10.25 4.06
C ALA A 72 1.46 -9.56 5.41
N SER A 73 2.51 -9.27 6.19
CA SER A 73 2.43 -8.48 7.43
C SER A 73 1.98 -7.03 7.16
N ALA A 74 2.51 -6.40 6.12
CA ALA A 74 2.10 -5.06 5.69
C ALA A 74 0.66 -5.04 5.14
N GLU A 75 0.26 -6.04 4.36
CA GLU A 75 -1.12 -6.23 3.87
C GLU A 75 -2.11 -6.44 5.00
N LYS A 76 -1.74 -7.21 6.04
CA LYS A 76 -2.57 -7.35 7.24
C LYS A 76 -2.83 -6.00 7.91
N SER A 77 -1.81 -5.14 7.99
CA SER A 77 -1.96 -3.79 8.55
C SER A 77 -2.86 -2.91 7.67
N PHE A 78 -2.77 -3.06 6.35
CA PHE A 78 -3.65 -2.37 5.39
C PHE A 78 -5.11 -2.80 5.53
N ASN A 79 -5.37 -4.11 5.52
CA ASN A 79 -6.71 -4.68 5.66
C ASN A 79 -7.32 -4.41 7.05
N GLY A 80 -6.49 -4.36 8.09
CA GLY A 80 -6.89 -3.99 9.45
C GLY A 80 -7.08 -2.49 9.67
N GLU A 81 -6.90 -1.67 8.63
CA GLU A 81 -7.05 -0.21 8.67
C GLU A 81 -6.22 0.47 9.78
N THR A 82 -5.01 -0.03 10.06
CA THR A 82 -4.13 0.52 11.10
C THR A 82 -4.04 2.04 10.98
N LEU A 83 -4.40 2.74 12.06
CA LEU A 83 -4.50 4.19 12.08
C LEU A 83 -3.12 4.84 12.06
N TYR A 84 -3.05 6.01 11.43
CA TYR A 84 -1.87 6.85 11.55
C TYR A 84 -1.86 7.52 12.92
N LYS A 85 -0.80 7.28 13.70
CA LYS A 85 -0.57 7.96 14.97
C LYS A 85 0.92 8.11 15.22
N ASP A 86 1.35 9.37 15.22
CA ASP A 86 2.70 9.75 15.60
C ASP A 86 2.77 9.91 17.13
N ALA A 87 3.34 8.91 17.79
CA ALA A 87 3.45 8.85 19.24
C ALA A 87 4.72 8.13 19.70
N TYR A 88 5.13 8.46 20.92
CA TYR A 88 6.25 7.84 21.62
C TYR A 88 5.76 6.66 22.47
N TYR A 89 6.44 5.51 22.38
CA TYR A 89 6.09 4.30 23.11
C TYR A 89 7.28 3.81 23.91
N ILE A 90 7.09 3.52 25.20
CA ILE A 90 8.10 2.84 26.01
C ILE A 90 8.26 1.41 25.49
N GLY A 91 9.50 0.99 25.22
CA GLY A 91 9.81 -0.24 24.48
C GLY A 91 9.79 -0.06 22.96
N GLY A 92 9.27 1.07 22.48
CA GLY A 92 9.31 1.53 21.09
C GLY A 92 8.26 0.96 20.16
N TYR A 93 7.47 -0.02 20.59
CA TYR A 93 6.49 -0.68 19.72
C TYR A 93 5.06 -0.14 19.95
N PRO A 94 4.42 0.48 18.93
CA PRO A 94 2.99 0.78 18.98
C PRO A 94 2.14 -0.51 18.95
N PRO A 95 0.89 -0.46 19.46
CA PRO A 95 -0.04 -1.57 19.29
C PRO A 95 -0.45 -1.73 17.82
N ASP A 96 -0.96 -2.90 17.45
CA ASP A 96 -1.26 -3.26 16.04
C ASP A 96 -2.28 -2.32 15.36
N SER A 97 -3.14 -1.66 16.14
CA SER A 97 -4.17 -0.76 15.65
C SER A 97 -3.67 0.61 15.21
N GLU A 98 -2.42 0.99 15.53
CA GLU A 98 -1.87 2.32 15.21
C GLU A 98 -0.37 2.28 14.88
N GLY A 99 0.14 3.39 14.33
CA GLY A 99 1.56 3.59 14.08
C GLY A 99 1.81 4.63 12.98
N VAL A 100 3.05 4.71 12.53
CA VAL A 100 3.52 5.56 11.42
C VAL A 100 4.10 4.70 10.30
N CYS A 101 4.65 5.33 9.27
CA CYS A 101 5.20 4.67 8.09
C CYS A 101 6.32 3.67 8.42
N THR A 102 7.24 4.01 9.33
CA THR A 102 8.35 3.14 9.76
C THR A 102 7.88 1.89 10.49
N ASP A 103 6.65 1.90 11.02
CA ASP A 103 6.08 0.73 11.69
C ASP A 103 5.68 -0.38 10.73
N VAL A 104 5.39 -0.05 9.47
CA VAL A 104 5.19 -1.04 8.40
C VAL A 104 6.46 -1.88 8.20
N ILE A 105 7.62 -1.22 8.29
CA ILE A 105 8.90 -1.84 7.98
C ILE A 105 9.32 -2.80 9.09
N TRP A 106 9.39 -2.37 10.34
CA TRP A 106 9.81 -3.29 11.42
C TRP A 106 8.79 -4.42 11.64
N ARG A 107 7.49 -4.20 11.40
CA ARG A 107 6.47 -5.27 11.45
C ARG A 107 6.69 -6.31 10.36
N GLY A 108 7.13 -5.88 9.17
CA GLY A 108 7.58 -6.78 8.11
C GLY A 108 8.76 -7.62 8.56
N PHE A 109 9.85 -6.99 9.00
CA PHE A 109 11.04 -7.71 9.51
C PHE A 109 10.71 -8.66 10.66
N LYS A 110 9.83 -8.25 11.59
CA LYS A 110 9.42 -9.09 12.71
C LYS A 110 8.66 -10.35 12.25
N ALA A 111 7.87 -10.27 11.18
CA ALA A 111 7.15 -11.43 10.64
C ALA A 111 8.10 -12.53 10.14
N VAL A 112 9.31 -12.16 9.73
CA VAL A 112 10.37 -13.07 9.26
C VAL A 112 11.44 -13.33 10.32
N GLY A 113 11.15 -13.02 11.59
CA GLY A 113 12.06 -13.31 12.71
C GLY A 113 13.26 -12.36 12.84
N ILE A 114 13.30 -11.26 12.09
CA ILE A 114 14.38 -10.27 12.16
C ILE A 114 13.99 -9.14 13.14
N ASP A 115 14.78 -8.97 14.19
CA ASP A 115 14.65 -7.85 15.13
C ASP A 115 15.35 -6.60 14.62
N LEU A 116 14.68 -5.86 13.73
CA LEU A 116 15.22 -4.63 13.13
C LEU A 116 15.62 -3.59 14.19
N LYS A 117 14.88 -3.51 15.30
CA LYS A 117 15.18 -2.55 16.37
C LYS A 117 16.54 -2.86 16.99
N SER A 118 16.78 -4.12 17.36
CA SER A 118 18.04 -4.54 17.97
C SER A 118 19.23 -4.34 17.01
N LEU A 119 19.04 -4.59 15.71
CA LEU A 119 20.07 -4.33 14.69
C LEU A 119 20.42 -2.84 14.58
N ILE A 120 19.41 -1.96 14.52
CA ILE A 120 19.62 -0.51 14.46
C ILE A 120 20.23 0.01 15.77
N ASP A 121 19.74 -0.44 16.92
CA ASP A 121 20.28 -0.05 18.24
C ASP A 121 21.76 -0.43 18.37
N GLU A 122 22.16 -1.61 17.86
CA GLU A 122 23.55 -2.03 17.85
C GLU A 122 24.42 -1.19 16.91
N ASP A 123 23.95 -0.90 15.71
CA ASP A 123 24.72 -0.09 14.77
C ASP A 123 24.87 1.37 15.25
N ILE A 124 23.82 1.94 15.86
CA ILE A 124 23.88 3.26 16.50
C ILE A 124 24.92 3.25 17.61
N ARG A 125 24.95 2.23 18.48
CA ARG A 125 25.92 2.15 19.58
C ARG A 125 27.37 2.15 19.07
N LYS A 126 27.62 1.52 17.93
CA LYS A 126 28.95 1.47 17.28
C LYS A 126 29.32 2.79 16.61
N SER A 127 28.34 3.59 16.18
CA SER A 127 28.59 4.78 15.36
C SER A 127 27.54 5.89 15.53
N VAL A 128 27.35 6.37 16.77
CA VAL A 128 26.31 7.35 17.13
C VAL A 128 26.33 8.59 16.22
N ASN A 129 27.52 9.07 15.86
CA ASN A 129 27.71 10.27 15.05
C ASN A 129 27.25 10.12 13.59
N SER A 130 27.09 8.89 13.09
CA SER A 130 26.54 8.64 11.75
C SER A 130 25.02 8.79 11.68
N TYR A 131 24.33 8.83 12.83
CA TYR A 131 22.88 8.83 12.90
C TYR A 131 22.33 10.22 13.25
N PRO A 132 21.90 11.02 12.26
CA PRO A 132 21.47 12.39 12.50
C PRO A 132 20.21 12.49 13.36
N GLY A 133 19.35 11.46 13.38
CA GLY A 133 18.15 11.43 14.22
C GLY A 133 18.42 11.19 15.71
N VAL A 134 19.64 10.79 16.07
CA VAL A 134 20.04 10.45 17.45
C VAL A 134 20.49 11.68 18.24
N ASN A 135 21.01 12.72 17.57
CA ASN A 135 21.50 13.95 18.21
C ASN A 135 22.50 13.69 19.37
N GLY A 136 23.35 12.68 19.21
CA GLY A 136 24.38 12.31 20.19
C GLY A 136 23.89 11.53 21.43
N LYS A 137 22.56 11.37 21.60
CA LYS A 137 21.99 10.64 22.74
C LYS A 137 21.03 9.55 22.24
N PRO A 138 21.50 8.29 22.13
CA PRO A 138 20.66 7.17 21.72
C PRO A 138 19.41 7.02 22.59
N ASP A 139 18.27 6.81 21.94
CA ASP A 139 16.99 6.46 22.53
C ASP A 139 16.38 5.27 21.80
N SER A 140 16.60 4.10 22.38
CA SER A 140 16.15 2.82 21.83
C SER A 140 14.62 2.74 21.67
N ASN A 141 13.82 3.60 22.32
CA ASN A 141 12.36 3.60 22.16
C ASN A 141 11.91 4.21 20.82
N ILE A 142 12.78 4.92 20.11
CA ILE A 142 12.34 5.72 18.96
C ILE A 142 13.37 5.77 17.82
N ASP A 143 14.64 5.46 18.07
CA ASP A 143 15.70 5.59 17.07
C ASP A 143 15.48 4.73 15.82
N PHE A 144 15.04 3.47 15.99
CA PHE A 144 14.70 2.58 14.88
C PHE A 144 13.44 3.00 14.10
N ARG A 145 12.62 3.90 14.66
CA ARG A 145 11.38 4.42 14.06
C ARG A 145 11.57 5.77 13.37
N ARG A 146 12.79 6.33 13.35
CA ARG A 146 13.11 7.55 12.60
C ARG A 146 13.54 7.21 11.17
N VAL A 147 12.89 7.81 10.18
CA VAL A 147 13.18 7.57 8.75
C VAL A 147 14.66 7.83 8.43
N LYS A 148 15.21 8.96 8.89
CA LYS A 148 16.64 9.27 8.71
C LYS A 148 17.59 8.22 9.28
N ASN A 149 17.25 7.61 10.41
CA ASN A 149 18.07 6.57 11.00
C ASN A 149 17.94 5.26 10.22
N GLN A 150 16.72 4.89 9.81
CA GLN A 150 16.51 3.75 8.92
C GLN A 150 17.29 3.89 7.61
N LYS A 151 17.35 5.10 7.04
CA LYS A 151 18.16 5.35 5.85
C LYS A 151 19.63 5.00 6.08
N VAL A 152 20.25 5.53 7.14
CA VAL A 152 21.66 5.27 7.47
C VAL A 152 21.92 3.77 7.65
N PHE A 153 20.99 3.07 8.28
CA PHE A 153 21.08 1.62 8.46
C PHE A 153 20.96 0.89 7.12
N PHE A 154 19.94 1.17 6.31
CA PHE A 154 19.74 0.49 5.03
C PHE A 154 20.83 0.81 4.00
N ASP A 155 21.44 2.01 4.02
CA ASP A 155 22.63 2.33 3.23
C ASP A 155 23.80 1.37 3.50
N LYS A 156 23.91 0.85 4.74
CA LYS A 156 25.01 -0.04 5.15
C LYS A 156 24.71 -1.53 4.91
N TYR A 157 23.45 -1.93 5.06
CA TYR A 157 23.07 -3.34 5.19
C TYR A 157 22.19 -3.88 4.05
N CYS A 158 21.65 -3.02 3.19
CA CYS A 158 20.85 -3.44 2.02
C CYS A 158 21.63 -3.25 0.71
N SER A 159 21.20 -3.93 -0.37
CA SER A 159 21.56 -3.46 -1.71
C SER A 159 20.70 -2.26 -2.10
N ALA A 160 21.33 -1.31 -2.80
CA ALA A 160 20.62 -0.25 -3.49
C ALA A 160 20.17 -0.75 -4.86
N GLU A 161 18.88 -0.60 -5.15
CA GLU A 161 18.24 -1.04 -6.39
C GLU A 161 17.96 0.16 -7.30
N THR A 162 17.47 -0.10 -8.52
CA THR A 162 17.11 0.98 -9.46
C THR A 162 16.05 1.89 -8.87
N THR A 163 16.19 3.19 -9.11
CA THR A 163 15.16 4.20 -8.77
C THR A 163 14.34 4.62 -9.99
N LYS A 164 14.71 4.13 -11.19
CA LYS A 164 14.00 4.41 -12.43
C LYS A 164 12.84 3.44 -12.59
N VAL A 165 11.64 3.98 -12.73
CA VAL A 165 10.41 3.24 -13.09
C VAL A 165 10.09 3.53 -14.55
N ILE A 166 9.98 2.48 -15.36
CA ILE A 166 9.59 2.56 -16.77
C ILE A 166 8.31 1.73 -16.95
N PRO A 167 7.14 2.37 -17.18
CA PRO A 167 5.90 1.65 -17.42
C PRO A 167 6.03 0.70 -18.61
N ASN A 168 5.43 -0.48 -18.52
CA ASN A 168 5.41 -1.50 -19.57
C ASN A 168 6.79 -2.07 -19.98
N ASP A 169 7.83 -1.91 -19.17
CA ASP A 169 9.17 -2.47 -19.39
C ASP A 169 9.47 -3.58 -18.37
N ALA A 170 9.40 -4.84 -18.80
CA ALA A 170 9.57 -5.98 -17.89
C ALA A 170 10.99 -6.08 -17.30
N ASP A 171 12.03 -5.69 -18.05
CA ASP A 171 13.42 -5.75 -17.59
C ASP A 171 13.74 -4.66 -16.56
N ASN A 172 13.08 -3.51 -16.66
CA ASN A 172 13.10 -2.50 -15.62
C ASN A 172 12.27 -2.93 -14.40
N LEU A 173 11.03 -3.38 -14.62
CA LEU A 173 10.04 -3.63 -13.57
C LEU A 173 10.31 -4.88 -12.73
N LYS A 174 11.06 -5.86 -13.25
CA LYS A 174 11.58 -6.99 -12.47
C LYS A 174 12.62 -6.59 -11.42
N GLN A 175 13.15 -5.36 -11.46
CA GLN A 175 14.04 -4.89 -10.40
C GLN A 175 13.29 -4.35 -9.18
N TRP A 176 11.95 -4.32 -9.23
CA TRP A 176 11.08 -3.88 -8.14
C TRP A 176 10.33 -5.08 -7.58
N GLN A 177 10.82 -5.66 -6.50
CA GLN A 177 10.37 -6.94 -5.97
C GLN A 177 9.58 -6.78 -4.66
N PRO A 178 8.64 -7.71 -4.36
CA PRO A 178 7.91 -7.71 -3.11
C PRO A 178 8.87 -7.68 -1.90
N GLY A 179 8.55 -6.82 -0.93
CA GLY A 179 9.35 -6.67 0.28
C GLY A 179 10.47 -5.63 0.19
N ASP A 180 10.77 -5.11 -1.01
CA ASP A 180 11.71 -4.00 -1.16
C ASP A 180 11.21 -2.76 -0.39
N ILE A 181 12.15 -1.97 0.12
CA ILE A 181 11.88 -0.84 0.99
C ILE A 181 12.13 0.45 0.21
N LEU A 182 11.12 1.31 0.16
CA LEU A 182 11.21 2.65 -0.41
C LEU A 182 11.28 3.70 0.68
N LEU A 183 12.28 4.57 0.59
CA LEU A 183 12.48 5.64 1.55
C LEU A 183 12.55 6.99 0.83
N PHE A 184 11.89 7.98 1.41
CA PHE A 184 11.79 9.35 0.93
C PHE A 184 12.29 10.30 2.02
N LEU A 185 13.12 11.27 1.64
CA LEU A 185 13.54 12.34 2.56
C LEU A 185 12.85 13.67 2.28
N LYS A 186 12.33 13.85 1.06
CA LYS A 186 11.66 15.06 0.61
C LYS A 186 10.42 14.74 -0.23
N PRO A 187 9.41 15.64 -0.27
CA PRO A 187 9.31 16.88 0.52
C PRO A 187 9.08 16.64 2.02
N TYR A 188 8.78 15.40 2.42
CA TYR A 188 8.69 14.97 3.81
C TYR A 188 9.33 13.58 3.95
N GLU A 189 9.74 13.25 5.17
CA GLU A 189 10.28 11.94 5.51
C GLU A 189 9.18 10.88 5.44
N HIS A 190 9.41 9.82 4.67
CA HIS A 190 8.44 8.74 4.54
C HIS A 190 9.13 7.42 4.17
N VAL A 191 8.46 6.31 4.46
CA VAL A 191 8.92 4.97 4.07
C VAL A 191 7.74 4.08 3.71
N GLY A 192 7.96 3.11 2.83
CA GLY A 192 6.96 2.13 2.43
C GLY A 192 7.62 0.84 1.94
N MET A 193 6.80 -0.18 1.72
CA MET A 193 7.21 -1.48 1.23
C MET A 193 6.55 -1.79 -0.11
N ILE A 194 7.31 -2.31 -1.07
CA ILE A 194 6.76 -2.81 -2.34
C ILE A 194 5.88 -4.02 -2.08
N SER A 195 4.64 -3.96 -2.57
CA SER A 195 3.70 -5.09 -2.53
C SER A 195 3.96 -6.08 -3.67
N ASN A 196 3.31 -7.23 -3.60
CA ASN A 196 3.23 -8.21 -4.70
C ASN A 196 2.19 -7.83 -5.78
N GLU A 197 1.34 -6.84 -5.53
CA GLU A 197 0.36 -6.36 -6.50
C GLU A 197 0.97 -5.35 -7.45
N ARG A 198 0.54 -5.41 -8.71
CA ARG A 198 0.95 -4.51 -9.80
C ARG A 198 -0.27 -4.04 -10.58
N ASP A 199 -0.20 -2.80 -11.07
CA ASP A 199 -1.22 -2.28 -11.98
C ASP A 199 -1.04 -2.82 -13.42
N SER A 200 -1.86 -2.31 -14.34
CA SER A 200 -1.86 -2.76 -15.74
C SER A 200 -0.56 -2.45 -16.49
N ASP A 201 0.21 -1.47 -16.03
CA ASP A 201 1.50 -1.10 -16.63
C ASP A 201 2.67 -1.90 -16.02
N GLY A 202 2.37 -2.86 -15.12
CA GLY A 202 3.35 -3.65 -14.39
C GLY A 202 4.00 -2.92 -13.20
N ILE A 203 3.59 -1.69 -12.92
CA ILE A 203 4.14 -0.88 -11.82
C ILE A 203 3.59 -1.43 -10.49
N PRO A 204 4.45 -1.72 -9.50
CA PRO A 204 3.97 -2.26 -8.22
C PRO A 204 3.26 -1.20 -7.37
N PHE A 205 2.41 -1.68 -6.47
CA PHE A 205 1.88 -0.84 -5.40
C PHE A 205 2.84 -0.79 -4.21
N VAL A 206 2.71 0.28 -3.43
CA VAL A 206 3.47 0.53 -2.20
C VAL A 206 2.51 0.47 -1.01
N LEU A 207 2.84 -0.36 -0.02
CA LEU A 207 2.18 -0.43 1.28
C LEU A 207 2.87 0.55 2.24
N HIS A 208 2.10 1.47 2.80
CA HIS A 208 2.63 2.48 3.71
C HIS A 208 1.55 3.02 4.65
N ASN A 209 1.94 3.54 5.80
CA ASN A 209 1.01 4.25 6.70
C ASN A 209 1.18 5.76 6.57
N SER A 210 0.11 6.47 6.24
CA SER A 210 0.08 7.93 6.27
C SER A 210 -1.31 8.42 6.66
N PHE A 211 -1.43 9.61 7.21
CA PHE A 211 -2.73 10.11 7.68
C PHE A 211 -3.85 9.92 6.62
N PRO A 212 -5.01 9.35 7.00
CA PRO A 212 -5.41 8.96 8.36
C PRO A 212 -5.07 7.51 8.79
N LYS A 213 -4.64 6.64 7.87
CA LYS A 213 -4.43 5.19 8.11
C LYS A 213 -3.58 4.55 7.01
N MET A 214 -3.28 3.26 7.14
CA MET A 214 -2.63 2.47 6.10
C MET A 214 -3.22 2.67 4.70
N LYS A 215 -2.34 2.69 3.70
CA LYS A 215 -2.65 2.87 2.28
C LYS A 215 -1.88 1.87 1.43
N LYS A 216 -2.51 1.49 0.33
CA LYS A 216 -1.89 0.84 -0.82
C LYS A 216 -1.96 1.82 -1.98
N SER A 217 -0.82 2.38 -2.37
CA SER A 217 -0.74 3.47 -3.36
C SER A 217 0.10 3.04 -4.55
N LYS A 218 -0.22 3.54 -5.74
CA LYS A 218 0.63 3.27 -6.92
C LYS A 218 2.01 3.88 -6.70
N LEU A 219 3.08 3.17 -7.05
CA LEU A 219 4.43 3.72 -6.99
C LEU A 219 4.58 5.00 -7.85
N SER A 220 3.88 5.08 -8.98
CA SER A 220 3.87 6.25 -9.85
C SER A 220 3.22 7.51 -9.24
N TRP A 221 2.58 7.42 -8.07
CA TRP A 221 2.03 8.59 -7.36
C TRP A 221 3.04 9.27 -6.44
N PHE A 222 4.20 8.65 -6.20
CA PHE A 222 5.25 9.24 -5.38
C PHE A 222 6.18 10.11 -6.24
N ASN A 223 6.85 11.07 -5.60
CA ASN A 223 7.95 11.79 -6.25
C ASN A 223 9.18 10.87 -6.32
N LEU A 224 9.59 10.50 -7.53
CA LEU A 224 10.69 9.56 -7.78
C LEU A 224 12.07 10.25 -7.91
N ASP A 225 12.14 11.58 -7.87
CA ASP A 225 13.40 12.32 -8.08
C ASP A 225 14.40 12.15 -6.92
N GLU A 226 13.91 11.88 -5.71
CA GLU A 226 14.73 11.69 -4.50
C GLU A 226 14.28 10.47 -3.68
N ILE A 227 14.18 9.31 -4.34
CA ILE A 227 13.87 8.04 -3.67
C ILE A 227 15.12 7.22 -3.41
N TYR A 228 15.07 6.46 -2.33
CA TYR A 228 15.99 5.38 -2.07
C TYR A 228 15.21 4.07 -2.14
N HIS A 229 15.76 3.11 -2.87
CA HIS A 229 15.18 1.81 -3.08
C HIS A 229 16.16 0.76 -2.57
N TYR A 230 15.75 0.04 -1.52
CA TYR A 230 16.61 -0.92 -0.83
C TYR A 230 16.01 -2.32 -0.87
N ARG A 231 16.88 -3.31 -1.09
CA ARG A 231 16.54 -4.73 -0.94
C ARG A 231 17.35 -5.35 0.19
N TRP A 232 16.64 -5.97 1.14
CA TRP A 232 17.27 -6.79 2.18
C TRP A 232 17.75 -8.12 1.59
N LYS A 233 18.91 -8.58 2.04
CA LYS A 233 19.49 -9.86 1.61
C LYS A 233 19.27 -10.90 2.71
N PHE A 234 18.38 -11.84 2.43
CA PHE A 234 18.08 -13.00 3.28
C PHE A 234 19.14 -14.10 3.16
#